data_AF-A0A7S0N9L4-F1
#
_entry.id   AF-A0A7S0N9L4-F1
#
_cell.length_a   1.000
_cell.length_b   1.000
_cell.length_c   1.000
_cell.angle_alpha   90.00
_cell.angle_beta   90.00
_cell.angle_gamma   90.00
#
_symmetry.space_group_name_H-M   'P 1'
#
loop_
_entity.id
_entity.type
_entity.pdbx_description
1 polymer ?
#
loop_
_entity_poly.entity_id
_entity_poly.type
_entity_poly.pdbx_seq_one_letter_code
_entity_poly.pdbx_strand_id
1 'polypeptide(L)'
;ICYEVYGFDVVLDANLRAWVLEVNTGPALQSPAPLDKRVKYGMVADMLHLVGFVPYDRAQFNAEEEEKKRARLTGIVDRKAKAAMAEERLERRDVRAVATMDLGRMPAASLPEVVKEMLSEEMRRKGFSRAFPTANPALNEFYSRFFESQRYYNVLQCEYIRQTSTCPAAA
;
A
#
# COMPACT_ATOMS: atom_id res chain seq x y z
N ILE A 1 -5.92 7.72 5.16
CA ILE A 1 -4.87 6.68 5.22
C ILE A 1 -5.10 5.88 6.49
N CYS A 2 -5.16 4.55 6.39
CA CYS A 2 -5.33 3.65 7.53
C CYS A 2 -4.11 2.73 7.59
N TYR A 3 -3.48 2.62 8.76
CA TYR A 3 -2.33 1.76 9.00
C TYR A 3 -2.42 1.22 10.43
N GLU A 4 -1.75 0.11 10.69
CA GLU A 4 -1.70 -0.51 12.00
C GLU A 4 -0.31 -1.13 12.23
N VAL A 5 0.15 -1.07 13.48
CA VAL A 5 1.41 -1.70 13.90
C VAL A 5 1.07 -2.91 14.75
N TYR A 6 1.53 -4.08 14.32
CA TYR A 6 1.39 -5.33 15.06
C TYR A 6 2.69 -5.69 15.77
N GLY A 7 2.59 -6.14 17.02
CA GLY A 7 3.69 -6.77 17.74
C GLY A 7 3.56 -8.29 17.66
N PHE A 8 4.54 -8.97 17.05
CA PHE A 8 4.58 -10.43 17.00
C PHE A 8 5.49 -10.97 18.08
N ASP A 9 4.95 -11.84 18.92
CA ASP A 9 5.74 -12.56 19.92
C ASP A 9 6.15 -13.90 19.31
N VAL A 10 7.44 -14.05 19.05
CA VAL A 10 8.01 -15.20 18.35
C VAL A 10 9.01 -15.91 19.25
N VAL A 11 8.85 -17.23 19.39
CA VAL A 11 9.81 -18.10 20.08
C VAL A 11 10.54 -18.99 19.08
N LEU A 12 11.83 -19.22 19.31
CA LEU A 12 12.63 -20.16 18.53
C LEU A 12 12.76 -21.47 19.30
N ASP A 13 12.50 -22.60 18.64
CA ASP A 13 12.76 -23.92 19.21
C ASP A 13 14.25 -24.31 19.13
N ALA A 14 14.60 -25.51 19.64
CA ALA A 14 15.96 -26.03 19.63
C ALA A 14 16.54 -26.22 18.20
N ASN A 15 15.69 -26.27 17.18
CA ASN A 15 16.06 -26.37 15.76
C ASN A 15 15.97 -25.01 15.04
N LEU A 16 15.87 -23.90 15.77
CA LEU A 16 15.70 -22.54 15.25
C LEU A 16 14.43 -22.36 14.39
N ARG A 17 13.40 -23.16 14.61
CA ARG A 17 12.10 -22.91 13.96
C ARG A 17 11.36 -21.83 14.75
N ALA A 18 10.87 -20.83 14.02
CA ALA A 18 10.07 -19.75 14.58
C ALA A 18 8.62 -20.17 14.77
N TRP A 19 8.13 -20.01 15.99
CA TRP A 19 6.74 -20.25 16.38
C TRP A 19 6.12 -18.92 16.85
N VAL A 20 5.01 -18.52 16.24
CA VAL A 20 4.25 -17.34 16.67
C VAL A 20 3.42 -17.74 17.88
N LEU A 21 3.58 -17.01 18.99
CA LEU A 21 2.82 -17.21 20.21
C LEU A 21 1.55 -16.37 20.22
N GLU A 22 1.70 -15.07 19.96
CA GLU A 22 0.60 -14.12 19.91
C GLU A 22 0.90 -12.96 18.95
N VAL A 23 -0.18 -12.26 18.58
CA VAL A 23 -0.13 -11.05 17.75
C VAL A 23 -0.88 -9.96 18.49
N ASN A 24 -0.16 -8.90 18.85
CA ASN A 24 -0.68 -7.78 19.62
C ASN A 24 -1.11 -6.63 18.71
N THR A 25 -2.40 -6.26 18.78
CA THR A 25 -2.96 -5.05 18.15
C THR A 25 -2.80 -3.89 19.14
N GLY A 26 -1.69 -3.16 19.05
CA GLY A 26 -1.32 -2.11 20.00
C GLY A 26 -0.16 -2.48 20.94
N PRO A 27 1.02 -2.82 20.40
CA PRO A 27 2.18 -3.15 21.22
C PRO A 27 2.64 -1.97 22.09
N ALA A 28 3.22 -2.26 23.26
CA ALA A 28 3.63 -1.24 24.22
C ALA A 28 4.78 -0.36 23.69
N LEU A 29 4.51 0.94 23.49
CA LEU A 29 5.50 1.92 23.06
C LEU A 29 6.18 2.68 24.22
N GLN A 30 5.76 2.44 25.47
CA GLN A 30 6.46 2.99 26.63
C GLN A 30 7.91 2.46 26.66
N SER A 31 8.84 3.38 26.90
CA SER A 31 10.27 3.15 26.69
C SER A 31 11.10 3.74 27.85
N PRO A 32 11.10 3.11 29.03
CA PRO A 32 11.86 3.60 30.18
C PRO A 32 13.37 3.39 29.98
N ALA A 33 13.79 2.29 29.35
CA ALA A 33 15.21 2.00 29.14
C ALA A 33 15.78 2.75 27.92
N PRO A 34 17.07 3.14 27.93
CA PRO A 34 17.71 3.77 26.77
C PRO A 34 17.66 2.92 25.49
N LEU A 35 17.78 1.59 25.63
CA LEU A 35 17.68 0.66 24.50
C LEU A 35 16.27 0.67 23.88
N ASP A 36 15.22 0.61 24.72
CA ASP A 36 13.83 0.67 24.27
C ASP A 36 13.58 1.93 23.45
N LYS A 37 14.08 3.08 23.93
CA LYS A 37 13.94 4.36 23.22
C LYS A 37 14.62 4.28 21.85
N ARG A 38 15.85 3.77 21.78
CA ARG A 38 16.59 3.67 20.53
C ARG A 38 15.87 2.80 19.50
N VAL A 39 15.31 1.67 19.92
CA VAL A 39 14.61 0.74 19.03
C VAL A 39 13.22 1.28 18.66
N LYS A 40 12.38 1.56 19.67
CA LYS A 40 10.96 1.92 19.47
C LYS A 40 10.81 3.29 18.82
N TYR A 41 11.60 4.29 19.18
CA TYR A 41 11.46 5.62 18.58
C TYR A 41 11.95 5.62 17.14
N GLY A 42 13.03 4.89 16.83
CA GLY A 42 13.49 4.70 15.46
C GLY A 42 12.42 4.02 14.60
N MET A 43 11.84 2.92 15.11
CA MET A 43 10.74 2.21 14.43
C MET A 43 9.53 3.12 14.18
N VAL A 44 9.08 3.88 15.18
CA VAL A 44 7.92 4.79 15.02
C VAL A 44 8.23 5.92 14.03
N ALA A 45 9.43 6.50 14.09
CA ALA A 45 9.83 7.53 13.13
C ALA A 45 9.83 6.99 11.70
N ASP A 46 10.41 5.81 11.47
CA ASP A 46 10.42 5.16 10.16
C ASP A 46 9.01 4.79 9.69
N MET A 47 8.13 4.38 10.60
CA MET A 47 6.72 4.09 10.29
C MET A 47 6.00 5.35 9.81
N LEU A 48 6.20 6.49 10.48
CA LEU A 48 5.59 7.77 10.07
C LEU A 48 6.11 8.26 8.72
N HIS A 49 7.38 8.02 8.39
CA HIS A 49 7.93 8.27 7.06
C HIS A 49 7.28 7.37 5.99
N LEU A 50 7.16 6.07 6.28
CA LEU A 50 6.55 5.10 5.39
C LEU A 50 5.10 5.46 5.05
N VAL A 51 4.30 5.80 6.08
CA VAL A 51 2.90 6.24 5.92
C VAL A 51 2.77 7.49 5.02
N GLY A 52 3.81 8.32 4.92
CA GLY A 52 3.87 9.39 3.92
C GLY A 52 2.84 10.49 4.14
N PHE A 53 2.69 10.98 5.38
CA PHE A 53 1.78 12.10 5.66
C PHE A 53 2.11 13.32 4.80
N VAL A 54 1.17 13.73 3.97
CA VAL A 54 1.25 14.99 3.22
C VAL A 54 0.76 16.12 4.14
N PRO A 55 1.53 17.20 4.32
CA PRO A 55 1.11 18.36 5.09
C PRO A 55 -0.23 18.89 4.56
N TYR A 56 -1.17 19.13 5.48
CA TYR A 56 -2.50 19.61 5.14
C TYR A 56 -2.49 21.13 4.88
N ASP A 57 -2.69 21.54 3.62
CA ASP A 57 -2.93 22.94 3.28
C ASP A 57 -4.41 23.29 3.51
N ARG A 58 -4.66 24.02 4.60
CA ARG A 58 -5.99 24.51 4.98
C ARG A 58 -6.64 25.37 3.89
N ALA A 59 -5.87 26.20 3.19
CA ALA A 59 -6.40 27.11 2.19
C ALA A 59 -6.85 26.35 0.95
N GLN A 60 -6.01 25.42 0.48
CA GLN A 60 -6.34 24.55 -0.65
C GLN A 60 -7.57 23.69 -0.34
N PHE A 61 -7.62 23.05 0.83
CA PHE A 61 -8.77 22.23 1.22
C PHE A 61 -10.07 23.03 1.28
N ASN A 62 -10.04 24.23 1.88
CA ASN A 62 -11.22 25.09 1.96
C ASN A 62 -11.69 25.52 0.56
N ALA A 63 -10.76 25.84 -0.35
CA ALA A 63 -11.10 26.18 -1.73
C ALA A 63 -11.77 25.00 -2.46
N GLU A 64 -11.23 23.79 -2.33
CA GLU A 64 -11.83 22.58 -2.90
C GLU A 64 -13.21 22.24 -2.29
N GLU A 65 -13.38 22.44 -0.99
CA GLU A 65 -14.68 22.24 -0.32
C GLU A 65 -15.71 23.27 -0.79
N GLU A 66 -15.34 24.55 -0.91
CA GLU A 66 -16.23 25.58 -1.44
C GLU A 66 -16.59 25.31 -2.90
N GLU A 67 -15.66 24.82 -3.72
CA GLU A 67 -15.92 24.38 -5.08
C GLU A 67 -16.90 23.20 -5.11
N LYS A 68 -16.69 22.17 -4.27
CA LYS A 68 -17.61 21.03 -4.13
C LYS A 68 -18.99 21.47 -3.67
N LYS A 69 -19.10 22.43 -2.73
CA LYS A 69 -20.38 23.00 -2.29
C LYS A 69 -21.07 23.75 -3.43
N ARG A 70 -20.34 24.59 -4.17
CA ARG A 70 -20.88 25.29 -5.35
C ARG A 70 -21.36 24.30 -6.41
N ALA A 71 -20.60 23.26 -6.71
CA ALA A 71 -20.99 22.21 -7.66
C ALA A 71 -22.23 21.42 -7.21
N ARG A 72 -22.43 21.20 -5.89
CA ARG A 72 -23.64 20.58 -5.33
C ARG A 72 -24.86 21.50 -5.42
N LEU A 73 -24.69 22.80 -5.17
CA LEU A 73 -25.75 23.80 -5.20
C LEU A 73 -26.24 24.12 -6.62
N THR A 74 -25.35 24.11 -7.61
CA THR A 74 -25.72 24.39 -9.01
C THR A 74 -26.43 23.24 -9.70
N GLY A 75 -26.45 22.03 -9.13
CA GLY A 75 -27.22 20.89 -9.64
C GLY A 75 -26.78 20.34 -11.01
N ILE A 76 -25.77 20.94 -11.65
CA ILE A 76 -25.14 20.46 -12.88
C ILE A 76 -24.17 19.33 -12.51
N VAL A 77 -24.73 18.21 -12.06
CA VAL A 77 -24.04 16.92 -12.06
C VAL A 77 -24.61 16.18 -13.24
N ASP A 78 -23.84 16.07 -14.31
CA ASP A 78 -24.21 15.22 -15.43
C ASP A 78 -24.32 13.78 -14.90
N ARG A 79 -25.56 13.37 -14.60
CA ARG A 79 -25.86 12.04 -14.05
C ARG A 79 -25.37 10.94 -15.00
N LYS A 80 -25.31 11.22 -16.31
CA LYS A 80 -24.70 10.30 -17.29
C LYS A 80 -23.20 10.24 -17.13
N ALA A 81 -22.50 11.37 -16.97
CA ALA A 81 -21.05 11.37 -16.71
C ALA A 81 -20.69 10.66 -15.39
N LYS A 82 -21.52 10.82 -14.34
CA LYS A 82 -21.30 10.16 -13.04
C LYS A 82 -21.60 8.66 -13.07
N ALA A 83 -22.65 8.25 -13.80
CA ALA A 83 -22.97 6.85 -14.03
C ALA A 83 -21.90 6.17 -14.92
N ALA A 84 -21.51 6.82 -16.02
CA ALA A 84 -20.43 6.37 -16.89
C ALA A 84 -19.09 6.26 -16.14
N MET A 85 -18.73 7.23 -15.29
CA MET A 85 -17.55 7.13 -14.43
C MET A 85 -17.65 6.00 -13.39
N ALA A 86 -18.84 5.72 -12.85
CA ALA A 86 -19.02 4.64 -11.88
C ALA A 86 -18.96 3.26 -12.55
N GLU A 87 -19.54 3.15 -13.75
CA GLU A 87 -19.54 1.97 -14.61
C GLU A 87 -18.13 1.68 -15.15
N GLU A 88 -17.43 2.69 -15.67
CA GLU A 88 -16.02 2.65 -16.06
C GLU A 88 -15.11 2.27 -14.87
N ARG A 89 -15.42 2.77 -13.66
CA ARG A 89 -14.67 2.43 -12.43
C ARG A 89 -14.94 1.00 -11.93
N LEU A 90 -16.08 0.42 -12.30
CA LEU A 90 -16.43 -0.97 -11.99
C LEU A 90 -15.81 -1.93 -13.02
N GLU A 91 -15.86 -1.60 -14.31
CA GLU A 91 -15.21 -2.36 -15.39
C GLU A 91 -13.67 -2.39 -15.25
N ARG A 92 -13.06 -1.29 -14.80
CA ARG A 92 -11.61 -1.19 -14.55
C ARG A 92 -11.08 -2.03 -13.39
N ARG A 93 -11.92 -2.78 -12.67
CA ARG A 93 -11.51 -3.61 -11.53
C ARG A 93 -11.63 -5.11 -11.81
N ASP A 94 -11.56 -5.51 -13.08
CA ASP A 94 -11.42 -6.92 -13.42
C ASP A 94 -9.99 -7.41 -13.10
N VAL A 95 -9.91 -8.38 -12.20
CA VAL A 95 -8.64 -9.04 -11.83
C VAL A 95 -8.02 -9.75 -13.03
N ARG A 96 -8.83 -10.26 -13.97
CA ARG A 96 -8.33 -10.97 -15.16
C ARG A 96 -7.64 -10.03 -16.15
N ALA A 97 -8.11 -8.79 -16.24
CA ALA A 97 -7.51 -7.78 -17.10
C ALA A 97 -6.07 -7.45 -16.68
N VAL A 98 -5.77 -7.51 -15.38
CA VAL A 98 -4.44 -7.19 -14.82
C VAL A 98 -3.34 -8.03 -15.46
N ALA A 99 -3.57 -9.31 -15.70
CA ALA A 99 -2.58 -10.21 -16.30
C ALA A 99 -2.17 -9.82 -17.74
N THR A 100 -2.98 -9.01 -18.42
CA THR A 100 -2.71 -8.53 -19.78
C THR A 100 -2.07 -7.14 -19.81
N MET A 101 -1.94 -6.47 -18.66
CA MET A 101 -1.39 -5.12 -18.57
C MET A 101 0.15 -5.15 -18.56
N ASP A 102 0.80 -4.34 -19.40
CA ASP A 102 2.27 -4.20 -19.43
C ASP A 102 2.74 -3.07 -18.48
N LEU A 103 2.52 -3.26 -17.18
CA LEU A 103 2.81 -2.26 -16.14
C LEU A 103 4.31 -1.93 -16.03
N GLY A 104 5.20 -2.87 -16.35
CA GLY A 104 6.64 -2.71 -16.22
C GLY A 104 7.25 -1.75 -17.25
N ARG A 105 6.61 -1.59 -18.43
CA ARG A 105 7.07 -0.68 -19.49
C ARG A 105 6.33 0.65 -19.54
N MET A 106 5.25 0.80 -18.76
CA MET A 106 4.48 2.02 -18.72
C MET A 106 5.28 3.20 -18.11
N PRO A 107 5.14 4.43 -18.64
CA PRO A 107 5.69 5.61 -18.01
C PRO A 107 5.13 5.80 -16.59
N ALA A 108 5.96 6.27 -15.66
CA ALA A 108 5.58 6.45 -14.25
C ALA A 108 4.31 7.31 -14.07
N ALA A 109 4.09 8.32 -14.93
CA ALA A 109 2.90 9.17 -14.89
C ALA A 109 1.59 8.41 -15.19
N SER A 110 1.66 7.37 -16.02
CA SER A 110 0.52 6.57 -16.46
C SER A 110 0.26 5.35 -15.58
N LEU A 111 1.14 5.06 -14.63
CA LEU A 111 0.95 3.94 -13.70
C LEU A 111 -0.30 4.14 -12.85
N PRO A 112 -0.98 3.05 -12.47
CA PRO A 112 -2.07 3.12 -11.50
C PRO A 112 -1.63 3.73 -10.17
N GLU A 113 -2.49 4.53 -9.54
CA GLU A 113 -2.17 5.23 -8.29
C GLU A 113 -1.69 4.30 -7.16
N VAL A 114 -2.25 3.10 -7.07
CA VAL A 114 -1.82 2.12 -6.05
C VAL A 114 -0.41 1.56 -6.28
N VAL A 115 0.06 1.56 -7.53
CA VAL A 115 1.45 1.20 -7.88
C VAL A 115 2.37 2.38 -7.60
N LYS A 116 1.96 3.60 -7.96
CA LYS A 116 2.70 4.82 -7.63
C LYS A 116 2.89 4.95 -6.11
N GLU A 117 1.85 4.69 -5.34
CA GLU A 117 1.92 4.73 -3.87
C GLU A 117 2.88 3.66 -3.33
N MET A 118 2.80 2.42 -3.82
CA MET A 118 3.73 1.35 -3.43
C MET A 118 5.20 1.71 -3.70
N LEU A 119 5.50 2.36 -4.84
CA LEU A 119 6.84 2.84 -5.16
C LEU A 119 7.28 3.98 -4.22
N SER A 120 6.34 4.87 -3.93
CA SER A 120 6.50 5.96 -2.97
C SER A 120 6.83 5.45 -1.56
N GLU A 121 6.09 4.44 -1.08
CA GLU A 121 6.31 3.72 0.17
C GLU A 121 7.70 3.09 0.21
N GLU A 122 8.12 2.42 -0.88
CA GLU A 122 9.45 1.81 -1.01
C GLU A 122 10.58 2.85 -0.84
N MET A 123 10.43 4.04 -1.42
CA MET A 123 11.40 5.13 -1.28
C MET A 123 11.47 5.68 0.16
N ARG A 124 10.38 5.60 0.92
CA ARG A 124 10.27 6.14 2.28
C ARG A 124 10.40 5.09 3.39
N ARG A 125 10.56 3.81 3.06
CA ARG A 125 10.47 2.68 4.02
C ARG A 125 11.48 2.71 5.18
N LYS A 126 12.64 3.32 4.97
CA LYS A 126 13.76 3.33 5.94
C LYS A 126 14.05 1.92 6.48
N GLY A 127 13.92 1.67 7.78
CA GLY A 127 14.16 0.38 8.42
C GLY A 127 13.11 -0.71 8.13
N PHE A 128 11.98 -0.38 7.49
CA PHE A 128 10.98 -1.37 7.09
C PHE A 128 11.36 -2.06 5.78
N SER A 129 10.94 -3.32 5.64
CA SER A 129 11.02 -4.08 4.39
C SER A 129 9.65 -4.63 4.03
N ARG A 130 9.37 -4.70 2.72
CA ARG A 130 8.11 -5.25 2.22
C ARG A 130 8.15 -6.77 2.28
N ALA A 131 7.34 -7.36 3.15
CA ALA A 131 7.19 -8.81 3.26
C ALA A 131 6.24 -9.41 2.21
N PHE A 132 5.26 -8.64 1.74
CA PHE A 132 4.35 -9.00 0.65
C PHE A 132 3.79 -7.71 0.00
N PRO A 133 3.58 -7.67 -1.32
CA PRO A 133 4.03 -8.64 -2.32
C PRO A 133 5.57 -8.68 -2.46
N THR A 134 6.08 -9.85 -2.84
CA THR A 134 7.52 -10.14 -2.93
C THR A 134 8.03 -10.11 -4.37
N ALA A 135 9.35 -10.04 -4.56
CA ALA A 135 9.98 -10.18 -5.87
C ALA A 135 9.89 -11.61 -6.44
N ASN A 136 9.62 -12.62 -5.60
CA ASN A 136 9.51 -14.01 -6.02
C ASN A 136 8.05 -14.32 -6.42
N PRO A 137 7.78 -14.58 -7.72
CA PRO A 137 6.42 -14.84 -8.19
C PRO A 137 5.80 -16.09 -7.53
N ALA A 138 6.60 -17.13 -7.28
CA ALA A 138 6.12 -18.37 -6.68
C ALA A 138 5.67 -18.17 -5.22
N LEU A 139 6.33 -17.28 -4.47
CA LEU A 139 5.88 -16.93 -3.11
C LEU A 139 4.58 -16.12 -3.15
N ASN A 140 4.44 -15.20 -4.10
CA ASN A 140 3.20 -14.44 -4.26
C ASN A 140 2.03 -15.38 -4.58
N GLU A 141 2.20 -16.30 -5.52
CA GLU A 141 1.18 -17.32 -5.84
C GLU A 141 0.87 -18.22 -4.64
N PHE A 142 1.91 -18.68 -3.93
CA PHE A 142 1.78 -19.47 -2.72
C PHE A 142 0.96 -18.78 -1.63
N TYR A 143 1.13 -17.47 -1.42
CA TYR A 143 0.37 -16.73 -0.39
C TYR A 143 -0.99 -16.28 -0.90
N SER A 144 -1.15 -16.03 -2.20
CA SER A 144 -2.41 -15.62 -2.81
C SER A 144 -3.56 -16.60 -2.55
N ARG A 145 -3.29 -17.90 -2.40
CA ARG A 145 -4.33 -18.90 -2.10
C ARG A 145 -4.93 -18.81 -0.69
N PHE A 146 -4.29 -18.10 0.24
CA PHE A 146 -4.83 -17.89 1.59
C PHE A 146 -5.80 -16.70 1.67
N PHE A 147 -5.89 -15.88 0.61
CA PHE A 147 -6.90 -14.84 0.51
C PHE A 147 -8.25 -15.45 0.13
N GLU A 148 -9.31 -15.07 0.84
CA GLU A 148 -10.69 -15.48 0.54
C GLU A 148 -11.10 -15.07 -0.89
N SER A 149 -10.62 -13.92 -1.37
CA SER A 149 -10.82 -13.44 -2.74
C SER A 149 -9.64 -12.62 -3.23
N GLN A 150 -9.33 -12.75 -4.53
CA GLN A 150 -8.32 -11.93 -5.17
C GLN A 150 -8.80 -10.49 -5.29
N ARG A 151 -8.10 -9.57 -4.63
CA ARG A 151 -8.39 -8.14 -4.70
C ARG A 151 -7.62 -7.53 -5.86
N TYR A 152 -8.31 -6.76 -6.70
CA TYR A 152 -7.73 -6.09 -7.88
C TYR A 152 -6.40 -5.38 -7.58
N TYR A 153 -6.33 -4.58 -6.51
CA TYR A 153 -5.11 -3.84 -6.15
C TYR A 153 -3.94 -4.74 -5.73
N ASN A 154 -4.21 -5.85 -5.03
CA ASN A 154 -3.18 -6.80 -4.64
C ASN A 154 -2.56 -7.46 -5.88
N VAL A 155 -3.40 -7.88 -6.83
CA VAL A 155 -2.95 -8.52 -8.07
C VAL A 155 -2.16 -7.53 -8.92
N LEU A 156 -2.60 -6.27 -9.00
CA LEU A 156 -1.93 -5.21 -9.74
C LEU A 156 -0.52 -4.91 -9.20
N GLN A 157 -0.36 -4.85 -7.88
CA GLN A 157 0.95 -4.68 -7.24
C GLN A 157 1.84 -5.92 -7.43
N CYS A 158 1.29 -7.14 -7.27
CA CYS A 158 2.02 -8.38 -7.54
C CYS A 158 2.53 -8.44 -8.98
N GLU A 159 1.68 -8.06 -9.94
CA GLU A 159 1.98 -8.09 -11.36
C GLU A 159 3.06 -7.06 -11.74
N TYR A 160 2.96 -5.83 -11.20
CA TYR A 160 4.01 -4.82 -11.39
C TYR A 160 5.36 -5.29 -10.85
N ILE A 161 5.40 -5.84 -9.63
CA ILE A 161 6.64 -6.35 -9.05
C ILE A 161 7.18 -7.52 -9.89
N ARG A 162 6.32 -8.42 -10.36
CA ARG A 162 6.71 -9.54 -11.22
C ARG A 162 7.42 -9.05 -12.47
N GLN A 163 6.83 -8.10 -13.20
CA GLN A 163 7.37 -7.59 -14.45
C GLN A 163 8.68 -6.81 -14.26
N THR A 164 8.79 -6.05 -13.17
CA THR A 164 9.98 -5.24 -12.87
C THR A 164 11.12 -6.03 -12.23
N SER A 165 10.83 -7.10 -11.48
CA SER A 165 11.85 -7.97 -10.87
C SER A 165 12.51 -8.90 -11.89
N THR A 166 11.83 -9.23 -12.99
CA THR A 166 12.38 -10.03 -14.09
C THR A 166 13.13 -9.21 -15.15
N CYS A 167 13.03 -7.88 -15.11
CA CYS A 167 13.75 -7.00 -16.01
C CYS A 167 15.09 -6.64 -15.36
N PRO A 168 16.25 -7.09 -15.89
CA PRO A 168 17.51 -6.50 -15.47
C PRO A 168 17.41 -5.01 -15.82
N ALA A 169 17.58 -4.14 -14.83
CA ALA A 169 17.80 -2.73 -15.11
C ALA A 169 18.90 -2.63 -16.17
N ALA A 170 18.57 -2.09 -17.34
CA ALA A 170 19.57 -1.74 -18.32
C ALA A 170 20.57 -0.81 -17.61
N ALA A 171 21.80 -1.30 -17.50
CA ALA A 171 22.94 -0.60 -16.91
C ALA A 171 23.29 0.66 -17.70
#